data_AF-A0A0C2FZN8-F1
#
_entry.id   AF-A0A0C2FZN8-F1
#
_cell.length_a   1.000
_cell.length_b   1.000
_cell.length_c   1.000
_cell.angle_alpha   90.00
_cell.angle_beta   90.00
_cell.angle_gamma   90.00
#
_symmetry.space_group_name_H-M   'P 1'
#
loop_
_entity.id
_entity.type
_entity.pdbx_description
1 polymer ?
#
loop_
_entity_poly.entity_id
_entity_poly.type
_entity_poly.pdbx_seq_one_letter_code
_entity_poly.pdbx_strand_id
1 'polypeptide(L)'
;MSIFCEFRLLEPCEIQHQYEAILNQEIDQLPVERHLAVLTAGERTHWARTRRAYFRSGINKTSLNDIERAAFVVILDDEEVSYDKNDSSKLDRWAHNLLHGKGHDRWFDKSCNIIISKNAHVGINAEHSW
;
A
#
# COMPACT_ATOMS: atom_id res chain seq x y z
N MET A 1 4.90 -3.61 10.39
CA MET A 1 5.32 -5.01 10.59
C MET A 1 6.80 -5.15 10.28
N SER A 2 7.58 -5.78 11.17
CA SER A 2 8.95 -6.20 10.86
C SER A 2 8.92 -7.56 10.16
N ILE A 3 9.79 -7.77 9.18
CA ILE A 3 10.03 -9.08 8.55
C ILE A 3 11.19 -9.85 9.19
N PHE A 4 11.81 -9.26 10.21
CA PHE A 4 12.90 -9.87 10.98
C PHE A 4 12.51 -10.00 12.46
N CYS A 5 12.92 -11.13 13.06
CA CYS A 5 12.92 -11.38 14.50
C CYS A 5 14.28 -11.95 14.88
N GLU A 6 14.96 -11.40 15.89
CA GLU A 6 16.27 -11.91 16.37
C GLU A 6 17.29 -12.23 15.27
N PHE A 7 17.45 -11.32 14.30
CA PHE A 7 18.39 -11.43 13.16
C PHE A 7 18.07 -12.52 12.13
N ARG A 8 16.92 -13.19 12.23
CA ARG A 8 16.41 -14.08 11.17
C ARG A 8 15.21 -13.48 10.46
N LEU A 9 15.01 -13.90 9.21
CA LEU A 9 13.76 -13.68 8.51
C LEU A 9 12.64 -14.47 9.20
N LEU A 10 11.45 -13.90 9.19
CA LEU A 10 10.25 -14.60 9.63
C LEU A 10 9.89 -15.72 8.66
N GLU A 11 9.40 -16.82 9.21
CA GLU A 11 8.84 -17.93 8.45
C GLU A 11 7.48 -17.55 7.86
N PRO A 12 7.03 -18.22 6.78
CA PRO A 12 5.74 -17.93 6.16
C PRO A 12 4.55 -17.94 7.12
N CYS A 13 4.52 -18.85 8.10
CA CYS A 13 3.46 -18.92 9.11
C CYS A 13 3.48 -17.71 10.07
N GLU A 14 4.66 -17.18 10.40
CA GLU A 14 4.79 -15.99 11.25
C GLU A 14 4.35 -14.73 10.51
N ILE A 15 4.67 -14.64 9.21
CA ILE A 15 4.19 -13.57 8.33
C ILE A 15 2.66 -13.67 8.19
N GLN A 16 2.12 -14.87 7.99
CA GLN A 16 0.68 -15.11 7.91
C GLN A 16 -0.04 -14.64 9.18
N HIS A 17 0.46 -15.00 10.38
CA HIS A 17 -0.13 -14.54 11.63
C HIS A 17 -0.14 -13.00 11.74
N GLN A 18 0.89 -12.32 11.23
CA GLN A 18 0.89 -10.85 11.20
C GLN A 18 -0.14 -10.27 10.22
N TYR A 19 -0.31 -10.86 9.04
CA TYR A 19 -1.36 -10.43 8.11
C TYR A 19 -2.76 -10.69 8.67
N GLU A 20 -3.00 -11.84 9.29
CA GLU A 20 -4.25 -12.15 9.97
C GLU A 20 -4.54 -11.16 11.10
N ALA A 21 -3.52 -10.79 11.88
CA ALA A 21 -3.67 -9.77 12.92
C ALA A 21 -4.07 -8.40 12.34
N ILE A 22 -3.50 -8.00 11.19
CA ILE A 22 -3.86 -6.75 10.50
C ILE A 22 -5.31 -6.82 9.97
N LEU A 23 -5.70 -7.93 9.34
CA LEU A 23 -7.02 -8.11 8.76
C LEU A 23 -8.13 -8.19 9.82
N ASN A 24 -7.84 -8.77 10.97
CA ASN A 24 -8.78 -8.92 12.09
C ASN A 24 -8.77 -7.71 13.04
N GLN A 25 -7.95 -6.69 12.77
CA GLN A 25 -7.85 -5.54 13.66
C GLN A 25 -9.10 -4.66 13.56
N GLU A 26 -9.83 -4.53 14.67
CA GLU A 26 -10.86 -3.50 14.80
C GLU A 26 -10.18 -2.16 15.09
N ILE A 27 -10.13 -1.27 14.09
CA ILE A 27 -9.54 0.05 14.25
C ILE A 27 -10.64 1.11 14.26
N ASP A 28 -10.74 1.84 15.37
CA ASP A 28 -11.56 3.06 15.47
C ASP A 28 -10.81 4.24 14.82
N GLN A 29 -10.72 4.20 13.49
CA GLN A 29 -10.11 5.28 12.70
C GLN A 29 -11.16 6.32 12.35
N LEU A 30 -10.75 7.59 12.41
CA LEU A 30 -11.53 8.63 11.77
C LEU A 30 -11.62 8.33 10.26
N PRO A 31 -12.79 8.49 9.61
CA PRO A 31 -12.97 8.14 8.20
C PRO A 31 -11.92 8.74 7.25
N VAL A 32 -11.33 9.88 7.62
CA VAL A 32 -10.30 10.58 6.84
C VAL A 32 -8.94 9.87 6.88
N GLU A 33 -8.60 9.21 8.00
CA GLU A 33 -7.31 8.52 8.16
C GLU A 33 -7.16 7.36 7.18
N ARG A 34 -8.28 6.72 6.82
CA ARG A 34 -8.36 5.63 5.84
C ARG A 34 -7.90 6.03 4.44
N HIS A 35 -7.92 7.32 4.12
CA HIS A 35 -7.63 7.84 2.78
C HIS A 35 -6.34 8.66 2.71
N LEU A 36 -5.50 8.67 3.75
CA LEU A 36 -4.29 9.50 3.80
C LEU A 36 -3.36 9.31 2.60
N ALA A 37 -3.31 8.10 2.03
CA ALA A 37 -2.43 7.81 0.89
C ALA A 37 -2.81 8.59 -0.38
N VAL A 38 -4.06 9.11 -0.48
CA VAL A 38 -4.51 9.97 -1.58
C VAL A 38 -3.62 11.20 -1.77
N LEU A 39 -2.99 11.68 -0.69
CA LEU A 39 -2.08 12.81 -0.74
C LEU A 39 -0.86 12.55 -1.63
N THR A 40 -0.43 11.28 -1.73
CA THR A 40 0.69 10.88 -2.60
C THR A 40 0.30 10.75 -4.07
N ALA A 41 -1.00 10.57 -4.36
CA ALA A 41 -1.55 10.54 -5.71
C ALA A 41 -1.77 11.94 -6.31
N GLY A 42 -1.77 12.98 -5.46
CA GLY A 42 -2.02 14.35 -5.85
C GLY A 42 -0.86 15.04 -6.57
N GLU A 43 -1.09 16.29 -6.98
CA GLU A 43 -0.06 17.13 -7.60
C GLU A 43 1.15 17.32 -6.67
N ARG A 44 2.37 17.23 -7.23
CA ARG A 44 3.62 17.10 -6.45
C ARG A 44 3.90 18.31 -5.56
N THR A 45 3.60 19.52 -6.04
CA THR A 45 3.77 20.76 -5.25
C THR A 45 2.80 20.80 -4.08
N HIS A 46 1.54 20.43 -4.31
CA HIS A 46 0.52 20.32 -3.28
C HIS A 46 0.94 19.30 -2.22
N TRP A 47 1.34 18.10 -2.62
CA TRP A 47 1.83 17.08 -1.70
C TRP A 47 3.04 17.57 -0.89
N ALA A 48 4.05 18.16 -1.53
CA ALA A 48 5.22 18.69 -0.86
C ALA A 48 4.88 19.76 0.20
N ARG A 49 3.91 20.64 -0.10
CA ARG A 49 3.42 21.66 0.84
C ARG A 49 2.67 21.01 2.02
N THR A 50 1.78 20.08 1.75
CA THR A 50 1.00 19.35 2.76
C THR A 50 1.92 18.54 3.68
N ARG A 51 2.89 17.79 3.13
CA ARG A 51 3.92 17.08 3.88
C ARG A 51 4.68 18.03 4.82
N ARG A 52 5.08 19.21 4.32
CA ARG A 52 5.77 20.22 5.13
C ARG A 52 4.88 20.83 6.22
N ALA A 53 3.59 21.02 5.97
CA ALA A 53 2.68 21.62 6.95
C ALA A 53 2.31 20.64 8.07
N TYR A 54 2.03 19.38 7.74
CA TYR A 54 1.33 18.46 8.66
C TYR A 54 2.14 17.23 9.08
N PHE A 55 3.28 16.95 8.46
CA PHE A 55 4.09 15.74 8.72
C PHE A 55 5.50 16.04 9.25
N ARG A 56 5.74 17.26 9.76
CA ARG A 56 7.07 17.67 10.29
C ARG A 56 7.28 17.40 11.77
N SER A 57 6.25 17.08 12.53
CA SER A 57 6.32 16.88 13.97
C SER A 57 5.28 15.87 14.46
N GLY A 58 5.45 15.39 15.69
CA GLY A 58 4.51 14.49 16.36
C GLY A 58 4.37 13.13 15.68
N ILE A 59 3.23 12.50 15.91
CA ILE A 59 2.91 11.15 15.41
C ILE A 59 3.03 11.05 13.88
N ASN A 60 2.54 12.07 13.15
CA ASN A 60 2.58 12.10 11.68
C ASN A 60 4.00 12.01 11.12
N LYS A 61 4.97 12.66 11.77
CA LYS A 61 6.39 12.57 11.35
C LYS A 61 6.92 11.17 11.53
N THR A 62 6.64 10.55 12.68
CA THR A 62 7.08 9.19 13.00
C THR A 62 6.45 8.19 12.03
N SER A 63 5.13 8.24 11.83
CA SER A 63 4.41 7.36 10.91
C SER A 63 4.91 7.51 9.47
N LEU A 64 5.13 8.74 8.99
CA LEU A 64 5.66 8.96 7.65
C LEU A 64 7.09 8.43 7.50
N ASN A 65 7.93 8.63 8.52
CA ASN A 65 9.29 8.09 8.53
C ASN A 65 9.30 6.56 8.49
N ASP A 66 8.37 5.89 9.18
CA ASP A 66 8.25 4.43 9.14
C ASP A 66 7.86 3.94 7.74
N ILE A 67 6.93 4.62 7.06
CA ILE A 67 6.56 4.32 5.67
C ILE A 67 7.74 4.55 4.72
N GLU A 68 8.43 5.68 4.85
CA GLU A 68 9.60 6.04 4.03
C GLU A 68 10.74 5.02 4.20
N ARG A 69 10.96 4.51 5.42
CA ARG A 69 12.01 3.52 5.74
C ARG A 69 11.65 2.06 5.48
N ALA A 70 10.37 1.73 5.33
CA ALA A 70 9.94 0.37 4.99
C ALA A 70 10.66 -0.14 3.71
N ALA A 71 10.80 -1.45 3.52
CA ALA A 71 11.39 -1.97 2.29
C ALA A 71 10.45 -1.76 1.09
N PHE A 72 9.17 -2.05 1.29
CA PHE A 72 8.09 -1.93 0.32
C PHE A 72 6.77 -1.78 1.08
N VAL A 73 5.70 -1.43 0.37
CA VAL A 73 4.33 -1.43 0.91
C VAL A 73 3.59 -2.65 0.36
N VAL A 74 2.84 -3.35 1.21
CA VAL A 74 1.95 -4.44 0.78
C VAL A 74 0.52 -3.96 0.89
N ILE A 75 -0.22 -4.08 -0.21
CA ILE A 75 -1.64 -3.76 -0.27
C ILE A 75 -2.44 -5.06 -0.34
N LEU A 76 -3.30 -5.27 0.66
CA LEU A 76 -4.29 -6.33 0.69
C LEU A 76 -5.57 -5.77 0.07
N ASP A 77 -5.75 -6.02 -1.23
CA ASP A 77 -6.83 -5.49 -2.04
C ASP A 77 -8.05 -6.42 -1.95
N ASP A 78 -9.24 -5.85 -1.76
CA ASP A 78 -10.51 -6.57 -1.64
C ASP A 78 -11.15 -6.86 -3.00
N GLU A 79 -10.58 -6.32 -4.09
CA GLU A 79 -10.99 -6.59 -5.46
C GLU A 79 -10.55 -7.99 -5.93
N GLU A 80 -11.39 -8.61 -6.76
CA GLU A 80 -11.04 -9.84 -7.49
C GLU A 80 -10.70 -9.51 -8.95
N VAL A 81 -9.52 -9.96 -9.39
CA VAL A 81 -9.01 -9.75 -10.76
C VAL A 81 -8.87 -11.08 -11.47
N SER A 82 -8.91 -11.07 -12.80
CA SER A 82 -8.73 -12.31 -13.57
C SER A 82 -8.17 -12.01 -14.95
N TYR A 83 -7.67 -13.05 -15.59
CA TYR A 83 -7.26 -13.05 -16.98
C TYR A 83 -8.10 -14.04 -17.76
N ASP A 84 -8.55 -13.63 -18.95
CA ASP A 84 -9.24 -14.48 -19.91
C ASP A 84 -8.73 -14.16 -21.31
N LYS A 85 -8.23 -15.17 -22.00
CA LYS A 85 -7.68 -15.00 -23.35
C LYS A 85 -8.74 -14.56 -24.38
N ASN A 86 -10.02 -14.81 -24.11
CA ASN A 86 -11.12 -14.47 -25.01
C ASN A 86 -11.80 -13.14 -24.65
N ASP A 87 -11.43 -12.54 -23.52
CA ASP A 87 -12.02 -11.31 -23.00
C ASP A 87 -10.92 -10.41 -22.39
N SER A 88 -10.41 -9.50 -23.22
CA SER A 88 -9.33 -8.57 -22.84
C SER A 88 -9.76 -7.58 -21.75
N SER A 89 -11.07 -7.32 -21.59
CA SER A 89 -11.55 -6.33 -20.62
C SER A 89 -11.20 -6.70 -19.17
N LYS A 90 -11.04 -8.00 -18.89
CA LYS A 90 -10.59 -8.49 -17.58
C LYS A 90 -9.14 -8.11 -17.30
N LEU A 91 -8.27 -8.25 -18.31
CA LEU A 91 -6.87 -7.83 -18.22
C LEU A 91 -6.77 -6.31 -18.14
N ASP A 92 -7.55 -5.57 -18.92
CA ASP A 92 -7.59 -4.11 -18.89
C ASP A 92 -7.98 -3.61 -17.48
N ARG A 93 -9.03 -4.20 -16.90
CA ARG A 93 -9.45 -3.90 -15.52
C ARG A 93 -8.36 -4.21 -14.50
N TRP A 94 -7.68 -5.35 -14.64
CA TRP A 94 -6.57 -5.69 -13.76
C TRP A 94 -5.42 -4.69 -13.91
N ALA A 95 -5.03 -4.34 -15.14
CA ALA A 95 -3.99 -3.35 -15.42
C ALA A 95 -4.35 -1.97 -14.82
N HIS A 96 -5.58 -1.50 -14.98
CA HIS A 96 -6.06 -0.26 -14.35
C HIS A 96 -5.95 -0.32 -12.82
N ASN A 97 -6.33 -1.44 -12.20
CA ASN A 97 -6.18 -1.61 -10.76
C ASN A 97 -4.71 -1.56 -10.29
N LEU A 98 -3.77 -2.08 -11.08
CA LEU A 98 -2.34 -2.01 -10.79
C LEU A 98 -1.77 -0.60 -11.01
N LEU A 99 -2.32 0.18 -11.94
CA LEU A 99 -1.87 1.54 -12.22
C LEU A 99 -2.23 2.53 -11.11
N HIS A 100 -3.49 2.50 -10.63
CA HIS A 100 -3.97 3.53 -9.69
C HIS A 100 -4.77 3.01 -8.50
N GLY A 101 -5.17 1.73 -8.48
CA GLY A 101 -6.04 1.20 -7.43
C GLY A 101 -7.31 2.03 -7.27
N LYS A 102 -7.68 2.32 -6.02
CA LYS A 102 -8.78 3.23 -5.65
C LYS A 102 -8.34 4.70 -5.53
N GLY A 103 -7.07 4.99 -5.82
CA GLY A 103 -6.47 6.33 -5.72
C GLY A 103 -6.10 6.78 -4.31
N HIS A 104 -6.46 6.01 -3.27
CA HIS A 104 -6.19 6.33 -1.87
C HIS A 104 -5.63 5.13 -1.07
N ASP A 105 -5.40 4.00 -1.74
CA ASP A 105 -4.98 2.72 -1.20
C ASP A 105 -3.59 2.29 -1.71
N ARG A 106 -2.81 3.25 -2.21
CA ARG A 106 -1.44 3.08 -2.69
C ARG A 106 -0.57 4.19 -2.13
N TRP A 107 0.68 3.90 -1.80
CA TRP A 107 1.66 4.92 -1.43
C TRP A 107 2.57 5.20 -2.62
N PHE A 108 2.21 6.16 -3.47
CA PHE A 108 2.86 6.39 -4.77
C PHE A 108 4.30 6.91 -4.66
N ASP A 109 4.71 7.44 -3.50
CA ASP A 109 6.10 7.81 -3.23
C ASP A 109 6.99 6.60 -2.90
N LYS A 110 6.41 5.41 -2.70
CA LYS A 110 7.18 4.19 -2.43
C LYS A 110 7.67 3.59 -3.75
N SER A 111 8.93 3.20 -3.79
CA SER A 111 9.54 2.51 -4.94
C SER A 111 8.74 1.29 -5.40
N CYS A 112 8.19 0.51 -4.45
CA CYS A 112 7.41 -0.68 -4.75
C CYS A 112 6.22 -0.82 -3.79
N ASN A 113 5.02 -0.90 -4.38
CA ASN A 113 3.79 -1.35 -3.73
C ASN A 113 3.44 -2.73 -4.30
N ILE A 114 3.48 -3.78 -3.47
CA ILE A 114 3.07 -5.14 -3.81
C ILE A 114 1.56 -5.24 -3.56
N ILE A 115 0.79 -5.58 -4.57
CA ILE A 115 -0.68 -5.62 -4.51
C ILE A 115 -1.10 -7.09 -4.56
N ILE A 116 -1.83 -7.52 -3.53
CA ILE A 116 -2.39 -8.88 -3.42
C ILE A 116 -3.90 -8.74 -3.45
N SER A 117 -4.51 -9.19 -4.54
CA SER A 117 -5.96 -9.23 -4.70
C SER A 117 -6.62 -10.30 -3.84
N LYS A 118 -7.93 -10.17 -3.61
CA LYS A 118 -8.73 -11.09 -2.79
C LYS A 118 -8.67 -12.54 -3.27
N ASN A 119 -8.55 -12.75 -4.58
CA ASN A 119 -8.39 -14.07 -5.19
C ASN A 119 -6.92 -14.43 -5.49
N ALA A 120 -5.99 -13.88 -4.69
CA ALA A 120 -4.57 -14.23 -4.66
C ALA A 120 -3.76 -13.93 -5.93
N HIS A 121 -4.28 -13.16 -6.89
CA HIS A 121 -3.44 -12.59 -7.93
C HIS A 121 -2.57 -11.47 -7.36
N VAL A 122 -1.34 -11.41 -7.82
CA VAL A 122 -0.33 -10.46 -7.35
C VAL A 122 0.10 -9.56 -8.49
N GLY A 123 0.29 -8.27 -8.21
CA GLY A 123 0.94 -7.33 -9.11
C GLY A 123 1.72 -6.26 -8.35
N ILE A 124 2.33 -5.33 -9.08
CA ILE A 124 3.20 -4.31 -8.52
C ILE A 124 2.83 -2.95 -9.11
N ASN A 125 2.80 -1.93 -8.25
CA ASN A 125 2.87 -0.53 -8.65
C ASN A 125 4.24 0.01 -8.23
N ALA A 126 4.97 0.62 -9.15
CA ALA A 126 6.33 1.08 -8.93
C ALA A 126 6.47 2.58 -9.25
N GLU A 127 7.29 3.26 -8.45
CA GLU A 127 7.72 4.63 -8.73
C GLU A 127 8.94 4.58 -9.65
N HIS A 128 8.92 5.37 -10.73
CA HIS A 128 9.86 5.23 -11.86
C HIS A 128 11.16 6.04 -11.73
N SER A 129 11.30 6.88 -10.71
CA SER A 129 12.46 7.76 -10.52
C SER A 129 13.55 7.15 -9.65
N TRP A 130 13.36 5.90 -9.21
CA TRP A 130 14.24 5.18 -8.28
C TRP A 130 15.54 4.71 -8.93
#